data_AF-A0A1F8XN19-F1
#
_entry.id   AF-A0A1F8XN19-F1
#
_cell.length_a   1.000
_cell.length_b   1.000
_cell.length_c   1.000
_cell.angle_alpha   90.00
_cell.angle_beta   90.00
_cell.angle_gamma   90.00
#
_symmetry.space_group_name_H-M   'P 1'
#
loop_
_entity.id
_entity.type
_entity.pdbx_description
1 polymer ?
#
loop_
_entity_poly.entity_id
_entity_poly.type
_entity_poly.pdbx_seq_one_letter_code
_entity_poly.pdbx_strand_id
1 'polypeptide(L)'
;MVDSVKGALSAQIDSLGKAAAGATGDSTGFADVLKESIEKVNMAQTEADQAMQGLATGQVNNIHETMIAIEKANLSFNLMVQVRNKLVQAYEEIMRTQV
;
A
#
# COMPACT_ATOMS: atom_id res chain seq x y z
N MET A 1 -41.91 -20.39 26.28
CA MET A 1 -40.96 -20.81 25.23
C MET A 1 -40.31 -19.61 24.52
N VAL A 2 -40.16 -18.44 25.18
CA VAL A 2 -39.57 -17.21 24.62
C VAL A 2 -38.31 -16.76 25.41
N ASP A 3 -38.19 -17.12 26.69
CA ASP A 3 -37.05 -16.72 27.54
C ASP A 3 -35.72 -17.43 27.23
N SER A 4 -35.72 -18.68 26.73
CA SER A 4 -34.46 -19.37 26.39
C SER A 4 -33.78 -18.81 25.13
N VAL A 5 -34.50 -18.10 24.26
CA VAL A 5 -33.94 -17.48 23.06
C VAL A 5 -33.24 -16.15 23.40
N LYS A 6 -33.75 -15.42 24.40
CA LYS A 6 -33.17 -14.15 24.84
C LYS A 6 -31.84 -14.33 25.59
N GLY A 7 -31.72 -15.42 26.37
CA GLY A 7 -30.48 -15.78 27.07
C GLY A 7 -29.36 -16.30 26.15
N ALA A 8 -29.72 -16.99 25.06
CA ALA A 8 -28.75 -17.40 24.04
C ALA A 8 -28.26 -16.21 23.19
N LEU A 9 -29.13 -15.23 22.93
CA LEU A 9 -28.78 -14.01 22.20
C LEU A 9 -27.87 -13.08 23.02
N SER A 10 -28.09 -12.95 24.33
CA SER A 10 -27.21 -12.16 25.20
C SER A 10 -25.81 -12.79 25.35
N ALA A 11 -25.73 -14.12 25.45
CA ALA A 11 -24.45 -14.83 25.49
C ALA A 11 -23.63 -14.67 24.19
N GLN A 12 -24.31 -14.49 23.05
CA GLN A 12 -23.66 -14.26 21.76
C GLN A 12 -23.23 -12.80 21.54
N ILE A 13 -23.88 -11.84 22.21
CA ILE A 13 -23.46 -10.44 22.22
C ILE A 13 -22.23 -10.25 23.13
N ASP A 14 -22.17 -10.92 24.27
CA ASP A 14 -20.99 -10.89 25.16
C ASP A 14 -19.76 -11.57 24.52
N SER A 15 -19.95 -12.61 23.70
CA SER A 15 -18.83 -13.25 22.97
C SER A 15 -18.30 -12.39 21.82
N LEU A 16 -19.17 -11.58 21.18
CA LEU A 16 -18.76 -10.58 20.18
C LEU A 16 -18.06 -9.37 20.82
N GLY A 17 -18.50 -8.93 22.01
CA GLY A 17 -17.86 -7.85 22.77
C GLY A 17 -16.46 -8.25 23.29
N LYS A 18 -16.28 -9.50 23.70
CA LYS A 18 -14.99 -10.03 24.19
C LYS A 18 -14.01 -10.35 23.06
N ALA A 19 -14.49 -10.65 21.84
CA ALA A 19 -13.65 -10.77 20.65
C ALA A 19 -13.11 -9.41 20.16
N ALA A 20 -13.83 -8.31 20.43
CA ALA A 20 -13.36 -6.95 20.13
C ALA A 20 -12.40 -6.39 21.18
N ALA A 21 -12.46 -6.86 22.43
CA ALA A 21 -11.60 -6.41 23.53
C ALA A 21 -10.27 -7.18 23.67
N GLY A 22 -10.00 -8.14 22.77
CA GLY A 22 -8.77 -8.96 22.75
C GLY A 22 -7.74 -8.57 21.68
N ALA A 23 -8.01 -7.51 20.89
CA ALA A 23 -7.10 -7.03 19.85
C ALA A 23 -6.18 -5.88 20.31
N THR A 24 -5.73 -5.92 21.56
CA THR A 24 -4.48 -5.27 21.95
C THR A 24 -3.31 -6.18 21.56
N GLY A 25 -3.20 -6.47 20.28
CA GLY A 25 -2.01 -7.05 19.66
C GLY A 25 -1.35 -5.94 18.87
N ASP A 26 -0.15 -5.53 19.32
CA ASP A 26 0.81 -4.66 18.66
C ASP A 26 0.24 -3.78 17.53
N SER A 27 -0.10 -2.55 17.90
CA SER A 27 -0.26 -1.48 16.92
C SER A 27 1.10 -1.27 16.25
N THR A 28 1.39 -2.00 15.17
CA THR A 28 2.44 -1.62 14.21
C THR A 28 2.14 -0.16 13.86
N GLY A 29 2.96 0.75 14.38
CA GLY A 29 2.66 2.16 14.32
C GLY A 29 2.62 2.60 12.87
N PHE A 30 1.87 3.65 12.55
CA PHE A 30 1.94 4.28 11.23
C PHE A 30 3.40 4.57 10.81
N ALA A 31 4.26 4.90 11.79
CA ALA A 31 5.70 5.06 11.59
C ALA A 31 6.42 3.77 11.14
N ASP A 32 6.03 2.60 11.65
CA ASP A 32 6.61 1.32 11.26
C ASP A 32 6.18 0.93 9.85
N VAL A 33 4.91 1.15 9.50
CA VAL A 33 4.39 0.95 8.13
C VAL A 33 5.06 1.90 7.14
N LEU A 34 5.28 3.15 7.53
CA LEU A 34 5.99 4.13 6.71
C LEU A 34 7.45 3.73 6.51
N LYS A 35 8.13 3.26 7.55
CA LYS A 35 9.51 2.78 7.47
C LYS A 35 9.61 1.56 6.55
N GLU A 36 8.71 0.59 6.70
CA GLU A 36 8.65 -0.59 5.85
C GLU A 36 8.36 -0.22 4.38
N SER A 37 7.52 0.80 4.15
CA SER A 37 7.23 1.30 2.81
C SER A 37 8.45 1.96 2.16
N ILE A 38 9.24 2.73 2.93
CA ILE A 38 10.49 3.34 2.44
C ILE A 38 11.53 2.25 2.11
N GLU A 39 11.66 1.23 2.96
CA GLU A 39 12.55 0.09 2.71
C GLU A 39 12.13 -0.68 1.44
N LYS A 40 10.82 -0.90 1.24
CA LYS A 40 10.29 -1.52 0.01
C LYS A 40 10.59 -0.71 -1.24
N VAL A 41 10.49 0.62 -1.17
CA VAL A 41 10.84 1.49 -2.32
C VAL A 41 12.34 1.39 -2.65
N ASN A 42 13.21 1.38 -1.64
CA ASN A 42 14.65 1.23 -1.85
C ASN A 42 15.01 -0.13 -2.49
N MET A 43 14.36 -1.21 -2.05
CA MET A 43 14.51 -2.52 -2.66
C MET A 43 14.03 -2.54 -4.11
N ALA A 44 12.85 -1.98 -4.39
CA ALA A 44 12.31 -1.90 -5.74
C ALA A 44 13.19 -1.06 -6.68
N GLN A 45 13.82 0.00 -6.16
CA GLN A 45 14.78 0.81 -6.91
C GLN A 45 16.03 0.01 -7.29
N THR A 46 16.58 -0.74 -6.34
CA THR A 46 17.75 -1.61 -6.58
C THR A 46 17.46 -2.71 -7.60
N GLU A 47 16.28 -3.32 -7.54
CA GLU A 47 15.84 -4.34 -8.50
C GLU A 47 15.62 -3.74 -9.90
N ALA A 48 15.07 -2.53 -9.97
CA ALA A 48 14.91 -1.81 -11.23
C ALA A 48 16.28 -1.46 -11.87
N ASP A 49 17.26 -1.05 -11.07
CA ASP A 49 18.62 -0.78 -11.56
C ASP A 49 19.28 -2.05 -12.15
N GLN A 50 19.09 -3.21 -11.50
CA GLN A 50 19.55 -4.49 -12.03
C GLN A 50 18.83 -4.90 -13.32
N ALA A 51 17.51 -4.70 -13.38
CA ALA A 51 16.72 -4.97 -14.58
C ALA A 51 17.12 -4.06 -15.75
N MET A 52 17.38 -2.78 -15.50
CA MET A 52 17.90 -1.83 -16.50
C MET A 52 19.27 -2.24 -17.01
N GLN A 53 20.15 -2.72 -16.12
CA GLN A 53 21.46 -3.24 -16.50
C GLN A 53 21.33 -4.46 -17.45
N GLY A 54 20.42 -5.39 -17.14
CA GLY A 54 20.12 -6.57 -17.99
C GLY A 54 19.45 -6.25 -19.33
N LEU A 55 18.71 -5.14 -19.38
CA LEU A 55 18.15 -4.58 -20.62
C LEU A 55 19.23 -3.94 -21.50
N ALA A 56 20.16 -3.18 -20.90
CA ALA A 56 21.25 -2.52 -21.60
C ALA A 56 22.29 -3.51 -22.19
N THR A 57 22.41 -4.71 -21.61
CA THR A 57 23.29 -5.80 -22.09
C THR A 57 22.68 -6.61 -23.25
N GLY A 58 21.46 -6.28 -23.70
CA GLY A 58 20.88 -6.85 -24.92
C GLY A 58 20.38 -8.29 -24.78
N GLN A 59 20.05 -8.75 -23.57
CA GLN A 59 19.55 -10.11 -23.32
C GLN A 59 18.08 -10.32 -23.73
N VAL A 60 17.41 -9.32 -24.31
CA VAL A 60 15.97 -9.37 -24.60
C VAL A 60 15.73 -9.92 -26.01
N ASN A 61 15.51 -11.23 -26.10
CA ASN A 61 15.19 -11.95 -27.34
C ASN A 61 13.71 -11.79 -27.78
N ASN A 62 12.89 -11.02 -27.06
CA ASN A 62 11.46 -10.89 -27.29
C ASN A 62 11.01 -9.43 -27.46
N ILE A 63 10.81 -9.02 -28.71
CA ILE A 63 10.26 -7.70 -29.09
C ILE A 63 8.88 -7.46 -28.46
N HIS A 64 8.08 -8.52 -28.28
CA HIS A 64 6.75 -8.43 -27.63
C HIS A 64 6.87 -8.06 -26.14
N GLU A 65 7.81 -8.66 -25.41
CA GLU A 65 8.10 -8.28 -24.02
C GLU A 65 8.61 -6.85 -23.93
N THR A 66 9.42 -6.41 -24.89
CA THR A 66 9.92 -5.03 -24.95
C THR A 66 8.77 -4.03 -25.14
N MET A 67 7.83 -4.31 -26.03
CA MET A 67 6.64 -3.47 -26.21
C MET A 67 5.75 -3.43 -24.96
N ILE A 68 5.55 -4.56 -24.29
CA ILE A 68 4.80 -4.62 -23.02
C ILE A 68 5.52 -3.82 -21.91
N ALA A 69 6.85 -3.92 -21.84
CA ALA A 69 7.65 -3.18 -20.87
C ALA A 69 7.56 -1.66 -21.11
N ILE A 70 7.61 -1.22 -22.38
CA ILE A 70 7.42 0.19 -22.76
C ILE A 70 6.03 0.68 -22.36
N GLU A 71 4.98 -0.10 -22.62
CA GLU A 71 3.60 0.29 -22.28
C GLU A 71 3.42 0.40 -20.75
N LYS A 72 3.98 -0.56 -20.01
CA LYS A 72 3.99 -0.57 -18.54
C LYS A 72 4.76 0.61 -17.96
N ALA A 73 5.89 0.97 -18.57
CA ALA A 73 6.67 2.14 -18.18
C ALA A 73 5.87 3.44 -18.40
N ASN A 74 5.21 3.59 -19.56
CA ASN A 74 4.36 4.75 -19.85
C ASN A 74 3.21 4.89 -18.84
N LEU A 75 2.52 3.80 -18.51
CA LEU A 75 1.44 3.82 -17.52
C LEU A 75 1.95 4.21 -16.12
N SER A 76 3.08 3.63 -15.72
CA SER A 76 3.70 3.90 -14.41
C SER A 76 4.18 5.35 -14.30
N PHE A 77 4.74 5.90 -15.37
CA PHE A 77 5.13 7.30 -15.45
C PHE A 77 3.93 8.24 -15.30
N ASN A 78 2.84 7.97 -16.03
CA ASN A 78 1.62 8.77 -15.92
C ASN A 78 1.05 8.75 -14.50
N LEU A 79 1.05 7.59 -13.85
CA LEU A 79 0.64 7.46 -12.45
C LEU A 79 1.55 8.27 -11.52
N MET A 80 2.87 8.21 -11.73
CA MET A 80 3.85 8.98 -10.95
C MET A 80 3.62 10.49 -11.08
N VAL A 81 3.31 10.99 -12.28
CA VAL A 81 2.98 12.41 -12.49
C VAL A 81 1.72 12.80 -11.71
N GLN A 82 0.69 11.95 -11.69
CA GLN A 82 -0.52 12.21 -10.91
C GLN A 82 -0.25 12.23 -9.41
N VAL A 83 0.58 11.30 -8.92
CA VAL A 83 1.00 11.28 -7.51
C VAL A 83 1.81 12.52 -7.17
N ARG A 84 2.78 12.92 -8.01
CA ARG A 84 3.55 14.17 -7.85
C ARG A 84 2.61 15.36 -7.73
N ASN A 85 1.63 15.49 -8.62
CA ASN A 85 0.68 16.59 -8.59
C ASN A 85 -0.16 16.60 -7.31
N LYS A 86 -0.61 15.42 -6.83
CA LYS A 86 -1.33 15.30 -5.56
C LYS A 86 -0.46 15.67 -4.35
N LEU A 87 0.82 15.31 -4.37
CA LEU A 87 1.76 15.66 -3.29
C LEU A 87 2.04 17.17 -3.24
N VAL A 88 2.18 17.81 -4.40
CA VAL A 88 2.32 19.28 -4.49
C VAL A 88 1.07 19.96 -3.93
N GLN A 89 -0.12 19.51 -4.34
CA GLN A 89 -1.39 20.05 -3.81
C GLN A 89 -1.52 19.83 -2.30
N ALA A 90 -1.14 18.66 -1.80
CA ALA A 90 -1.16 18.37 -0.36
C ALA A 90 -0.20 19.28 0.42
N TYR A 91 0.97 19.59 -0.15
CA TYR A 91 1.92 20.54 0.44
C TYR A 91 1.36 21.97 0.47
N GLU A 92 0.78 22.43 -0.64
CA GLU A 92 0.12 23.74 -0.72
C GLU A 92 -1.04 23.85 0.29
N GLU A 93 -1.85 22.80 0.43
CA GLU A 93 -2.97 22.76 1.37
C GLU A 93 -2.49 22.83 2.83
N ILE A 94 -1.44 22.09 3.20
CA ILE A 94 -0.83 22.14 4.54
C ILE A 94 -0.35 23.57 4.87
N MET A 95 0.32 24.24 3.92
CA MET A 95 0.76 25.62 4.12
C MET A 95 -0.39 26.60 4.27
N ARG A 96 -1.49 26.41 3.53
CA ARG A 96 -2.69 27.25 3.63
C ARG A 96 -3.43 27.07 4.96
N THR A 97 -3.33 25.91 5.58
CA THR A 97 -4.07 25.59 6.82
C THR A 97 -3.31 26.04 8.08
N GLN A 98 -2.03 26.40 7.95
CA GLN A 98 -1.17 26.82 9.08
C GLN A 98 -1.02 28.34 9.24
N VAL A 99 -1.74 29.14 8.45
CA VAL A 99 -1.85 30.60 8.63
C VAL A 99 -3.19 31.00 9.22
#